data_AF-A0A0M9BJJ5-F1
#
_entry.id   AF-A0A0M9BJJ5-F1
#
_cell.length_a   1.000
_cell.length_b   1.000
_cell.length_c   1.000
_cell.angle_alpha   90.00
_cell.angle_beta   90.00
_cell.angle_gamma   90.00
#
_symmetry.space_group_name_H-M   'P 1'
#
loop_
_entity.id
_entity.type
_entity.pdbx_description
1 polymer ?
#
loop_
_entity_poly.entity_id
_entity_poly.type
_entity_poly.pdbx_seq_one_letter_code
_entity_poly.pdbx_strand_id
1 'polypeptide(L)'
;MAMTNAELRTDNTRLAERLRQIRIEQGRKPEPEPRPKVVDIPLSVALVDRLQPLKVIAVKYAGVLAVGQITRIDISKLAKYEEAAKVLRYSKGFWCGLHGLGAGGFLQIIRRVNEAIDTGKTDELDINGLMRKVHFSIGLMTKDSALSYEIRGATVIAEDDVDTAIADVLPEINKYEEDDSYE
;
A
#
# COMPACT_ATOMS: atom_id res chain seq x y z
N MET A 1 10.98 29.56 -18.24
CA MET A 1 11.89 28.78 -19.13
C MET A 1 11.93 27.36 -18.59
N ALA A 2 11.79 26.35 -19.44
CA ALA A 2 11.90 24.95 -19.00
C ALA A 2 13.37 24.63 -18.71
N MET A 3 13.65 23.95 -17.59
CA MET A 3 15.00 23.46 -17.28
C MET A 3 15.48 22.51 -18.37
N THR A 4 16.76 22.59 -18.69
CA THR A 4 17.44 21.65 -19.57
C THR A 4 17.67 20.31 -18.86
N ASN A 5 17.82 19.23 -19.65
CA ASN A 5 18.11 17.90 -19.11
C ASN A 5 19.40 17.84 -18.28
N ALA A 6 20.38 18.72 -18.57
CA ALA A 6 21.62 18.80 -17.80
C ALA A 6 21.39 19.39 -16.40
N GLU A 7 20.57 20.44 -16.32
CA GLU A 7 20.19 21.07 -15.05
C GLU A 7 19.37 20.10 -14.19
N LEU A 8 18.44 19.35 -14.79
CA LEU A 8 17.66 18.31 -14.09
C LEU A 8 18.54 17.22 -13.48
N ARG A 9 19.58 16.77 -14.20
CA ARG A 9 20.52 15.77 -13.69
C ARG A 9 21.32 16.28 -12.51
N THR A 10 21.81 17.51 -12.59
CA THR A 10 22.55 18.16 -11.49
C THR A 10 21.68 18.31 -10.25
N ASP A 11 20.43 18.75 -10.41
CA ASP A 11 19.49 18.88 -9.31
C ASP A 11 19.14 17.54 -8.66
N ASN A 12 18.94 16.49 -9.46
CA ASN A 12 18.71 15.14 -8.95
C ASN A 12 19.89 14.64 -8.12
N THR A 13 21.13 14.81 -8.58
CA THR A 13 22.33 14.41 -7.83
C THR A 13 22.44 15.18 -6.52
N ARG A 14 22.16 16.49 -6.53
CA ARG A 14 22.18 17.32 -5.32
C ARG A 14 21.11 16.90 -4.31
N LEU A 15 19.91 16.57 -4.78
CA LEU A 15 18.83 16.06 -3.92
C LEU A 15 19.16 14.68 -3.34
N ALA A 16 19.69 13.77 -4.17
CA ALA A 16 20.12 12.45 -3.72
C ALA A 16 21.19 12.55 -2.63
N GLU A 17 22.19 13.42 -2.80
CA GLU A 17 23.23 13.61 -1.78
C GLU A 17 22.68 14.22 -0.50
N ARG A 18 21.74 15.19 -0.59
CA ARG A 18 21.07 15.74 0.60
C ARG A 18 20.31 14.66 1.37
N LEU A 19 19.56 13.81 0.67
CA LEU A 19 18.85 12.69 1.29
C LEU A 19 19.81 11.71 1.95
N ARG A 20 20.92 11.40 1.29
CA ARG A 20 21.98 10.56 1.83
C ARG A 20 22.57 11.12 3.13
N GLN A 21 22.87 12.42 3.17
CA GLN A 21 23.39 13.09 4.38
C GLN A 21 22.36 13.10 5.51
N ILE A 22 21.09 13.40 5.23
CA ILE A 22 20.00 13.33 6.22
C ILE A 22 19.91 11.94 6.84
N ARG A 23 20.05 10.87 6.03
CA ARG A 23 20.04 9.49 6.54
C ARG A 23 21.24 9.24 7.46
N ILE A 24 22.44 9.66 7.08
CA ILE A 24 23.65 9.53 7.92
C ILE A 24 23.48 10.29 9.25
N GLU A 25 22.97 11.52 9.21
CA GLU A 25 22.69 12.33 10.41
C GLU A 25 21.66 11.66 11.34
N GLN A 26 20.69 10.94 10.76
CA GLN A 26 19.71 10.14 11.49
C GLN A 26 20.27 8.77 11.96
N GLY A 27 21.56 8.49 11.76
CA GLY A 27 22.17 7.21 12.12
C GLY A 27 21.78 6.04 11.21
N ARG A 28 21.17 6.33 10.05
CA ARG A 28 20.67 5.35 9.08
C ARG A 28 21.73 5.03 8.02
N LYS A 29 21.57 3.89 7.36
CA LYS A 29 22.38 3.54 6.19
C LYS A 29 22.19 4.60 5.09
N PRO A 30 23.27 5.10 4.47
CA PRO A 30 23.21 6.15 3.44
C PRO A 30 22.30 5.77 2.28
N GLU A 31 22.34 4.51 1.89
CA GLU A 31 21.44 3.91 0.90
C GLU A 31 20.41 3.04 1.64
N PRO A 32 19.11 3.17 1.34
CA PRO A 32 18.09 2.29 1.88
C PRO A 32 18.30 0.86 1.37
N GLU A 33 18.23 -0.11 2.28
CA GLU A 33 18.20 -1.51 1.87
C GLU A 33 16.83 -1.85 1.28
N PRO A 34 16.77 -2.75 0.29
CA PRO A 34 15.49 -3.20 -0.23
C PRO A 34 14.69 -3.86 0.90
N ARG A 35 13.39 -3.57 0.94
CA ARG A 35 12.48 -4.22 1.89
C ARG A 35 12.59 -5.75 1.77
N PRO A 36 12.76 -6.47 2.88
CA PRO A 36 12.95 -7.91 2.83
C PRO A 36 11.66 -8.61 2.38
N LYS A 37 11.83 -9.75 1.69
CA LYS A 37 10.74 -10.56 1.17
C LYS A 37 10.59 -11.82 2.00
N VAL A 38 9.90 -11.71 3.13
CA VAL A 38 9.79 -12.77 4.15
C VAL A 38 8.48 -13.55 4.06
N VAL A 39 7.46 -13.02 3.36
CA VAL A 39 6.15 -13.67 3.24
C VAL A 39 6.13 -14.58 2.02
N ASP A 40 5.93 -15.87 2.25
CA ASP A 40 5.87 -16.88 1.20
C ASP A 40 4.65 -16.75 0.30
N ILE A 41 4.75 -17.32 -0.91
CA ILE A 41 3.69 -17.24 -1.93
C ILE A 41 2.36 -17.84 -1.43
N PRO A 42 2.30 -19.02 -0.78
CA PRO A 42 1.05 -19.56 -0.23
C PRO A 42 0.26 -18.59 0.66
N LEU A 43 0.92 -17.97 1.64
CA LEU A 43 0.31 -16.96 2.51
C LEU A 43 -0.07 -15.71 1.71
N SER A 44 0.78 -15.28 0.78
CA SER A 44 0.51 -14.13 -0.07
C SER A 44 -0.76 -14.31 -0.90
N VAL A 45 -0.99 -15.50 -1.46
CA VAL A 45 -2.19 -15.80 -2.24
C VAL A 45 -3.44 -15.77 -1.36
N ALA A 46 -3.39 -16.37 -0.18
CA ALA A 46 -4.49 -16.34 0.77
C ALA A 46 -4.84 -14.90 1.20
N LEU A 47 -3.83 -14.05 1.42
CA LEU A 47 -4.05 -12.64 1.72
C LEU A 47 -4.64 -11.85 0.55
N VAL A 48 -4.25 -12.16 -0.69
CA VAL A 48 -4.87 -11.57 -1.89
C VAL A 48 -6.37 -11.90 -1.96
N ASP A 49 -6.75 -13.11 -1.57
CA ASP A 49 -8.14 -13.55 -1.49
C ASP A 49 -8.88 -12.81 -0.37
N ARG A 50 -8.26 -12.71 0.81
CA ARG A 50 -8.77 -11.96 1.96
C ARG A 50 -8.99 -10.48 1.68
N LEU A 51 -8.23 -9.89 0.74
CA LEU A 51 -8.39 -8.49 0.30
C LEU A 51 -9.52 -8.27 -0.72
N GLN A 52 -10.08 -9.30 -1.35
CA GLN A 52 -11.12 -9.11 -2.38
C GLN A 52 -12.37 -8.38 -1.89
N PRO A 53 -12.87 -8.59 -0.66
CA PRO A 53 -13.95 -7.77 -0.13
C PRO A 53 -13.62 -6.28 -0.02
N LEU A 54 -12.35 -5.92 0.28
CA LEU A 54 -11.92 -4.51 0.31
C LEU A 54 -12.00 -3.86 -1.07
N LYS A 55 -11.65 -4.60 -2.14
CA LYS A 55 -11.83 -4.13 -3.53
C LYS A 55 -13.28 -3.78 -3.81
N VAL A 56 -14.24 -4.60 -3.38
CA VAL A 56 -15.67 -4.32 -3.55
C VAL A 56 -16.07 -3.02 -2.84
N ILE A 57 -15.54 -2.80 -1.63
CA ILE A 57 -15.73 -1.55 -0.89
C ILE A 57 -15.15 -0.37 -1.67
N ALA A 58 -13.94 -0.51 -2.23
CA ALA A 58 -13.30 0.53 -3.04
C ALA A 58 -14.10 0.90 -4.28
N VAL A 59 -14.66 -0.08 -4.99
CA VAL A 59 -15.53 0.16 -6.16
C VAL A 59 -16.79 0.92 -5.74
N LYS A 60 -17.43 0.53 -4.64
CA LYS A 60 -18.61 1.25 -4.13
C LYS A 60 -18.26 2.68 -3.72
N TYR A 61 -17.13 2.87 -3.06
CA TYR A 61 -16.65 4.19 -2.66
C TYR A 61 -16.34 5.10 -3.85
N ALA A 62 -15.74 4.55 -4.92
CA ALA A 62 -15.57 5.28 -6.17
C ALA A 62 -16.92 5.76 -6.75
N GLY A 63 -17.98 4.94 -6.64
CA GLY A 63 -19.33 5.36 -7.01
C GLY A 63 -19.86 6.55 -6.19
N VAL A 64 -19.60 6.55 -4.87
CA VAL A 64 -19.97 7.67 -3.98
C VAL A 64 -19.24 8.96 -4.38
N LEU A 65 -17.93 8.87 -4.59
CA LEU A 65 -17.14 10.03 -5.04
C LEU A 65 -17.57 10.52 -6.43
N ALA A 66 -17.94 9.62 -7.34
CA ALA A 66 -18.37 9.97 -8.70
C ALA A 66 -19.67 10.79 -8.74
N VAL A 67 -20.57 10.61 -7.76
CA VAL A 67 -21.77 11.45 -7.61
C VAL A 67 -21.51 12.74 -6.81
N GLY A 68 -20.25 13.06 -6.53
CA GLY A 68 -19.84 14.26 -5.80
C GLY A 68 -20.07 14.17 -4.29
N GLN A 69 -20.33 12.97 -3.76
CA GLN A 69 -20.55 12.78 -2.33
C GLN A 69 -19.25 12.43 -1.61
N ILE A 70 -19.09 12.98 -0.42
CA ILE A 70 -18.03 12.64 0.52
C ILE A 70 -18.69 11.99 1.73
N THR A 71 -18.23 10.80 2.11
CA THR A 71 -18.76 10.08 3.26
C THR A 71 -17.64 9.61 4.17
N ARG A 72 -17.89 9.68 5.48
CA ARG A 72 -17.03 9.08 6.50
C ARG A 72 -17.11 7.56 6.38
N ILE A 73 -15.97 6.89 6.50
CA ILE A 73 -15.90 5.43 6.63
C ILE A 73 -15.23 5.10 7.95
N ASP A 74 -15.83 4.18 8.70
CA ASP A 74 -15.22 3.65 9.91
C ASP A 74 -14.07 2.69 9.56
N ILE A 75 -12.84 3.20 9.66
CA ILE A 75 -11.61 2.45 9.32
C ILE A 75 -11.35 1.32 10.31
N SER A 76 -11.86 1.40 11.55
CA SER A 76 -11.67 0.33 12.53
C SER A 76 -12.25 -1.01 12.04
N LYS A 77 -13.33 -0.95 11.25
CA LYS A 77 -13.96 -2.12 10.61
C LYS A 77 -13.14 -2.70 9.45
N LEU A 78 -12.09 -2.00 9.03
CA LEU A 78 -11.18 -2.39 7.95
C LEU A 78 -9.82 -2.88 8.45
N ALA A 79 -9.60 -2.94 9.77
CA ALA A 79 -8.32 -3.28 10.38
C ALA A 79 -7.71 -4.60 9.85
N LYS A 80 -8.54 -5.63 9.65
CA LYS A 80 -8.09 -6.91 9.06
C LYS A 80 -7.50 -6.78 7.65
N TYR A 81 -8.00 -5.83 6.86
CA TYR A 81 -7.46 -5.60 5.52
C TYR A 81 -6.19 -4.75 5.55
N GLU A 82 -6.06 -3.88 6.56
CA GLU A 82 -4.82 -3.15 6.81
C GLU A 82 -3.68 -4.10 7.17
N GLU A 83 -3.93 -5.03 8.09
CA GLU A 83 -2.97 -6.07 8.44
C GLU A 83 -2.60 -6.93 7.24
N ALA A 84 -3.58 -7.42 6.48
CA ALA A 84 -3.32 -8.18 5.26
C ALA A 84 -2.50 -7.39 4.22
N ALA A 85 -2.82 -6.11 4.03
CA ALA A 85 -2.07 -5.22 3.13
C ALA A 85 -0.63 -4.98 3.61
N LYS A 86 -0.43 -4.82 4.93
CA LYS A 86 0.89 -4.70 5.56
C LYS A 86 1.72 -5.96 5.29
N VAL A 87 1.19 -7.14 5.59
CA VAL A 87 1.91 -8.40 5.39
C VAL A 87 2.27 -8.60 3.91
N LEU A 88 1.35 -8.31 2.99
CA LEU A 88 1.62 -8.46 1.55
C LEU A 88 2.76 -7.60 1.01
N ARG A 89 3.10 -6.47 1.64
CA ARG A 89 4.27 -5.65 1.24
C ARG A 89 5.60 -6.38 1.36
N TYR A 90 5.63 -7.46 2.14
CA TYR A 90 6.80 -8.31 2.36
C TYR A 90 6.71 -9.63 1.56
N SER A 91 5.79 -9.71 0.59
CA SER A 91 5.62 -10.90 -0.26
C SER A 91 6.83 -11.19 -1.14
N LYS A 92 7.15 -12.48 -1.27
CA LYS A 92 8.06 -12.99 -2.31
C LYS A 92 7.45 -12.89 -3.71
N GLY A 93 6.12 -12.93 -3.83
CA GLY A 93 5.38 -12.73 -5.07
C GLY A 93 5.26 -11.25 -5.41
N PHE A 94 5.70 -10.86 -6.61
CA PHE A 94 5.65 -9.47 -7.04
C PHE A 94 4.20 -9.01 -7.24
N TRP A 95 3.39 -9.80 -7.95
CA TRP A 95 1.98 -9.48 -8.18
C TRP A 95 1.18 -9.52 -6.88
N CYS A 96 1.48 -10.44 -5.97
CA CYS A 96 0.86 -10.45 -4.64
C CYS A 96 1.18 -9.16 -3.85
N GLY A 97 2.44 -8.69 -3.91
CA GLY A 97 2.83 -7.42 -3.28
C GLY A 97 2.09 -6.20 -3.83
N LEU A 98 1.79 -6.18 -5.14
CA LEU A 98 1.01 -5.10 -5.75
C LEU A 98 -0.42 -5.00 -5.20
N HIS A 99 -1.05 -6.12 -4.86
CA HIS A 99 -2.37 -6.11 -4.19
C HIS A 99 -2.30 -5.43 -2.82
N GLY A 100 -1.23 -5.67 -2.05
CA GLY A 100 -0.96 -4.99 -0.79
C GLY A 100 -0.79 -3.48 -0.96
N LEU A 101 -0.10 -3.04 -2.02
CA LEU A 101 0.00 -1.62 -2.37
C LEU A 101 -1.35 -1.00 -2.73
N GLY A 102 -2.16 -1.71 -3.52
CA GLY A 102 -3.52 -1.27 -3.89
C GLY A 102 -4.42 -1.07 -2.67
N ALA A 103 -4.46 -2.05 -1.78
CA ALA A 103 -5.23 -2.01 -0.53
C ALA A 103 -4.74 -0.91 0.41
N GLY A 104 -3.43 -0.81 0.63
CA GLY A 104 -2.84 0.26 1.47
C GLY A 104 -3.13 1.65 0.92
N GLY A 105 -3.01 1.85 -0.40
CA GLY A 105 -3.35 3.12 -1.05
C GLY A 105 -4.81 3.50 -0.86
N PHE A 106 -5.74 2.54 -0.97
CA PHE A 106 -7.16 2.79 -0.74
C PHE A 106 -7.46 3.18 0.73
N LEU A 107 -6.87 2.49 1.69
CA LEU A 107 -7.04 2.81 3.12
C LEU A 107 -6.48 4.20 3.46
N GLN A 108 -5.34 4.58 2.87
CA GLN A 108 -4.78 5.93 3.04
C GLN A 108 -5.68 7.01 2.45
N ILE A 109 -6.35 6.75 1.31
CA ILE A 109 -7.34 7.67 0.74
C ILE A 109 -8.50 7.88 1.71
N ILE A 110 -9.04 6.80 2.29
CA ILE A 110 -10.12 6.91 3.28
C ILE A 110 -9.68 7.73 4.49
N ARG A 111 -8.47 7.48 5.03
CA ARG A 111 -7.91 8.26 6.15
C ARG A 111 -7.89 9.75 5.85
N ARG A 112 -7.34 10.12 4.70
CA ARG A 112 -7.27 11.52 4.26
C ARG A 112 -8.65 12.15 4.12
N VAL A 113 -9.64 11.40 3.61
CA VAL A 113 -11.01 11.91 3.50
C VAL A 113 -11.65 12.08 4.88
N ASN A 114 -11.50 11.10 5.78
CA ASN A 114 -11.99 11.22 7.14
C ASN A 114 -11.36 12.41 7.89
N GLU A 115 -10.06 12.64 7.72
CA GLU A 115 -9.35 13.78 8.29
C GLU A 115 -9.89 15.11 7.74
N ALA A 116 -10.14 15.21 6.44
CA ALA A 116 -10.76 16.40 5.84
C ALA A 116 -12.18 16.65 6.37
N ILE A 117 -12.95 15.58 6.63
CA ILE A 117 -14.27 15.69 7.29
C ILE A 117 -14.10 16.20 8.72
N ASP A 118 -13.19 15.60 9.50
CA ASP A 118 -12.98 15.94 10.92
C ASP A 118 -12.46 17.36 11.11
N THR A 119 -11.71 17.87 10.14
CA THR A 119 -11.16 19.24 10.15
C THR A 119 -12.03 20.26 9.41
N GLY A 120 -13.15 19.84 8.81
CA GLY A 120 -14.05 20.71 8.06
C GLY A 120 -13.49 21.23 6.72
N LYS A 121 -12.46 20.59 6.16
CA LYS A 121 -11.73 20.97 4.93
C LYS A 121 -12.13 20.15 3.70
N THR A 122 -13.38 19.72 3.64
CA THR A 122 -13.86 18.85 2.56
C THR A 122 -13.89 19.55 1.19
N ASP A 123 -13.96 20.88 1.17
CA ASP A 123 -13.91 21.75 0.00
C ASP A 123 -12.50 21.85 -0.62
N GLU A 124 -11.45 21.60 0.16
CA GLU A 124 -10.06 21.55 -0.31
C GLU A 124 -9.71 20.22 -1.03
N LEU A 125 -10.62 19.24 -1.03
CA LEU A 125 -10.37 17.93 -1.64
C LEU A 125 -10.51 17.97 -3.17
N ASP A 126 -9.42 17.63 -3.87
CA ASP A 126 -9.47 17.30 -5.31
C ASP A 126 -10.16 15.94 -5.52
N ILE A 127 -11.49 15.96 -5.68
CA ILE A 127 -12.31 14.76 -5.88
C ILE A 127 -11.89 13.99 -7.14
N ASN A 128 -11.50 14.68 -8.21
CA ASN A 128 -11.00 14.05 -9.43
C ASN A 128 -9.65 13.36 -9.20
N GLY A 129 -8.78 13.97 -8.41
CA GLY A 129 -7.53 13.37 -7.93
C GLY A 129 -7.77 12.13 -7.06
N LEU A 130 -8.70 12.20 -6.12
CA LEU A 130 -9.08 11.06 -5.27
C LEU A 130 -9.65 9.92 -6.12
N MET A 131 -10.57 10.21 -7.04
CA MET A 131 -11.13 9.21 -7.95
C MET A 131 -10.08 8.47 -8.77
N ARG A 132 -9.10 9.20 -9.33
CA ARG A 132 -7.97 8.59 -10.05
C ARG A 132 -7.15 7.66 -9.14
N LYS A 133 -6.89 8.08 -7.90
CA LYS A 133 -6.16 7.26 -6.93
C LYS A 133 -6.94 6.00 -6.53
N VAL A 134 -8.25 6.13 -6.28
CA VAL A 134 -9.11 4.97 -5.97
C VAL A 134 -9.16 4.01 -7.16
N HIS A 135 -9.31 4.53 -8.39
CA HIS A 135 -9.28 3.72 -9.60
C HIS A 135 -7.96 2.94 -9.74
N PHE A 136 -6.82 3.59 -9.51
CA PHE A 136 -5.52 2.95 -9.53
C PHE A 136 -5.41 1.84 -8.47
N SER A 137 -5.85 2.10 -7.23
CA SER A 137 -5.91 1.10 -6.16
C SER A 137 -6.79 -0.10 -6.52
N ILE A 138 -7.95 0.12 -7.16
CA ILE A 138 -8.81 -0.97 -7.66
C ILE A 138 -8.08 -1.80 -8.73
N GLY A 139 -7.36 -1.14 -9.63
CA GLY A 139 -6.52 -1.80 -10.65
C GLY A 139 -5.51 -2.74 -10.02
N LEU A 140 -4.75 -2.26 -9.03
CA LEU A 140 -3.74 -3.06 -8.32
C LEU A 140 -4.33 -4.22 -7.49
N MET A 141 -5.57 -4.11 -7.02
CA MET A 141 -6.27 -5.19 -6.30
C MET A 141 -7.00 -6.17 -7.23
N THR A 142 -7.02 -5.92 -8.54
CA THR A 142 -7.73 -6.77 -9.50
C THR A 142 -6.88 -7.97 -9.86
N LYS A 143 -7.39 -9.17 -9.55
CA LYS A 143 -6.78 -10.42 -10.02
C LYS A 143 -6.80 -10.46 -11.53
N ASP A 144 -5.64 -10.53 -12.15
CA ASP A 144 -5.47 -10.66 -13.58
C ASP A 144 -4.68 -11.94 -13.94
N SER A 145 -4.41 -12.13 -15.23
CA SER A 145 -3.63 -13.27 -15.71
C SER A 145 -2.19 -13.28 -15.20
N ALA A 146 -1.63 -12.12 -14.83
CA ALA A 146 -0.26 -12.04 -14.32
C ALA A 146 -0.16 -12.65 -12.92
N LEU A 147 -1.13 -12.36 -12.06
CA LEU A 147 -1.28 -13.03 -10.77
C LEU A 147 -1.46 -14.55 -10.95
N SER A 148 -2.23 -14.98 -11.96
CA SER A 148 -2.46 -16.43 -12.20
C SER A 148 -1.19 -17.22 -12.52
N TYR A 149 -0.15 -16.56 -13.05
CA TYR A 149 1.14 -17.19 -13.32
C TYR A 149 1.95 -17.41 -12.02
N GLU A 150 1.91 -16.47 -11.08
CA GLU A 150 2.55 -16.61 -9.76
C GLU A 150 1.90 -17.69 -8.90
N ILE A 151 0.60 -17.95 -9.10
CA ILE A 151 -0.16 -18.92 -8.31
C ILE A 151 0.01 -20.36 -8.84
N ARG A 152 0.55 -20.56 -10.05
CA ARG A 152 0.73 -21.91 -10.61
C ARG A 152 1.68 -22.75 -9.77
N GLY A 153 1.11 -23.71 -9.04
CA GLY A 153 1.86 -24.64 -8.18
C GLY A 153 2.02 -24.19 -6.74
N ALA A 154 1.43 -23.07 -6.33
CA ALA A 154 1.41 -22.67 -4.93
C ALA A 154 0.45 -23.56 -4.13
N THR A 155 0.92 -24.08 -2.99
CA THR A 155 0.05 -24.71 -1.99
C THR A 155 -0.91 -23.67 -1.43
N VAL A 156 -2.18 -24.02 -1.28
CA VAL A 156 -3.20 -23.10 -0.73
C VAL A 156 -3.20 -23.24 0.78
N ILE A 157 -3.06 -22.12 1.49
CA ILE A 157 -3.32 -22.05 2.94
C ILE A 157 -4.85 -21.96 3.12
N ALA A 158 -5.41 -22.77 4.03
CA ALA A 158 -6.83 -22.66 4.35
C ALA A 158 -7.11 -21.34 5.06
N GLU A 159 -8.28 -20.72 4.82
CA GLU A 159 -8.62 -19.42 5.43
C GLU A 159 -8.51 -19.44 6.96
N ASP A 160 -8.86 -20.56 7.59
CA ASP A 160 -8.78 -20.74 9.05
C ASP A 160 -7.34 -20.72 9.58
N ASP A 161 -6.35 -21.01 8.74
CA ASP A 161 -4.92 -21.02 9.09
C ASP A 161 -4.23 -19.68 8.77
N VAL A 162 -4.90 -18.75 8.06
CA VAL A 162 -4.29 -17.48 7.61
C VAL A 162 -3.89 -16.61 8.79
N ASP A 163 -4.73 -16.53 9.82
CA ASP A 163 -4.43 -15.71 11.00
C ASP A 163 -3.21 -16.25 11.77
N THR A 164 -3.08 -17.57 11.88
CA THR A 164 -1.88 -18.21 12.47
C THR A 164 -0.64 -17.91 11.63
N ALA A 165 -0.73 -18.06 10.31
CA ALA A 165 0.39 -17.79 9.41
C ALA A 165 0.81 -16.30 9.40
N ILE A 166 -0.14 -15.37 9.56
CA ILE A 166 0.17 -13.95 9.79
C ILE A 166 0.94 -13.80 11.11
N ALA A 167 0.43 -14.36 12.20
CA ALA A 167 1.01 -14.24 13.53
C ALA A 167 2.45 -14.78 13.59
N ASP A 168 2.77 -15.81 12.81
CA ASP A 168 4.13 -16.37 12.74
C ASP A 168 5.13 -15.43 12.04
N VAL A 169 4.69 -14.68 11.02
CA VAL A 169 5.58 -13.81 10.22
C VAL A 169 5.59 -12.37 10.72
N LEU A 170 4.56 -11.93 11.44
CA LEU A 170 4.44 -10.55 11.94
C LEU A 170 5.63 -10.10 12.82
N PRO A 171 6.18 -10.92 13.73
CA PRO A 171 7.36 -10.53 14.51
C PRO A 171 8.59 -10.30 13.65
N GLU A 172 8.74 -11.03 12.55
CA GLU A 172 9.84 -10.81 11.60
C GLU A 172 9.63 -9.51 10.83
N ILE A 173 8.41 -9.23 10.37
CA ILE A 173 8.05 -7.97 9.70
C ILE A 173 8.31 -6.76 10.62
N ASN A 174 7.89 -6.83 11.88
CA ASN A 174 7.99 -5.71 12.82
C ASN A 174 9.43 -5.28 13.09
N LYS A 175 10.41 -6.20 13.00
CA LYS A 175 11.85 -5.86 13.09
C LYS A 175 12.29 -4.86 12.03
N TYR A 176 11.63 -4.84 10.88
CA TYR A 176 11.94 -3.94 9.78
C TYR A 176 11.12 -2.65 9.81
N GLU A 177 10.01 -2.60 10.54
CA GLU A 177 9.21 -1.38 10.68
C GLU A 177 9.70 -0.46 11.80
N GLU A 178 10.36 -0.99 12.83
CA GLU A 178 11.04 -0.16 13.85
C GLU A 178 12.17 0.69 13.25
N ASP A 179 12.73 0.29 12.10
CA ASP A 179 13.70 1.08 11.33
C ASP A 179 13.04 2.16 10.43
N ASP A 180 11.79 1.93 10.00
CA ASP A 180 11.01 2.76 9.06
C ASP A 180 10.04 3.76 9.76
N SER A 181 9.92 3.75 11.10
CA SER A 181 8.88 4.46 11.88
C SER A 181 8.97 6.01 11.93
N TYR A 182 9.70 6.66 11.02
CA TYR A 182 9.83 8.12 10.91
C TYR A 182 9.55 8.64 9.49
N GLU A 183 8.66 7.97 8.74
CA GLU A 183 8.08 8.49 7.48
C GLU A 183 6.71 9.15 7.69
#